data_AF-Q4LB14-F1
#
_entry.id   AF-Q4LB14-F1
#
_cell.length_a   1.000
_cell.length_b   1.000
_cell.length_c   1.000
_cell.angle_alpha   90.00
_cell.angle_beta   90.00
_cell.angle_gamma   90.00
#
_symmetry.space_group_name_H-M   'P 1'
#
loop_
_entity.id
_entity.type
_entity.pdbx_description
1 polymer ?
#
loop_
_entity_poly.entity_id
_entity_poly.type
_entity_poly.pdbx_seq_one_letter_code
_entity_poly.pdbx_strand_id
1 'polypeptide(L)'
;FPRDHTRGVVKTERYRSLANSFQVDTIAYHLSVLRDMFPNGINVLSLSTGIGGGAVALHRLGIRMRTAVSVEKGEINRRIFNGWWDQTQTGKLVEIADMKSLTNDRIASLVGRYGGFDLVIGGSPSEQSALLYDYPRILDAIKSVMARL
;
A
#
# COMPACT_ATOMS: atom_id res chain seq x y z
N PHE A 1 0.07 13.68 -6.40
CA PHE A 1 0.60 12.69 -7.36
C PHE A 1 1.54 13.36 -8.36
N PRO A 2 2.49 12.62 -8.96
CA PRO A 2 3.29 13.08 -10.09
C PRO A 2 2.42 13.53 -11.27
N ARG A 3 2.96 14.39 -12.14
CA ARG A 3 2.30 14.72 -13.41
C ARG A 3 2.11 13.44 -14.22
N ASP A 4 0.95 13.32 -14.88
CA ASP A 4 0.61 12.19 -15.74
C ASP A 4 0.54 10.80 -15.04
N HIS A 5 0.47 10.76 -13.71
CA HIS A 5 0.40 9.50 -12.92
C HIS A 5 -0.66 8.51 -13.40
N THR A 6 -1.80 8.99 -13.89
CA THR A 6 -2.94 8.18 -14.38
C THR A 6 -3.12 8.27 -15.90
N ARG A 7 -2.11 8.73 -16.65
CA ARG A 7 -2.17 8.83 -18.11
C ARG A 7 -2.21 7.44 -18.75
N GLY A 8 -2.91 7.31 -19.88
CA GLY A 8 -3.09 6.03 -20.57
C GLY A 8 -4.31 5.23 -20.10
N VAL A 9 -5.08 5.77 -19.16
CA VAL A 9 -6.36 5.21 -18.69
C VAL A 9 -7.52 6.05 -19.23
N VAL A 10 -8.65 5.39 -19.50
CA VAL A 10 -9.88 6.05 -19.96
C VAL A 10 -10.29 7.17 -19.00
N LYS A 11 -10.78 8.29 -19.53
CA LYS A 11 -11.04 9.53 -18.77
C LYS A 11 -11.92 9.31 -17.53
N THR A 12 -12.98 8.51 -17.64
CA THR A 12 -13.89 8.18 -16.53
C THR A 12 -13.20 7.41 -15.41
N GLU A 13 -12.45 6.37 -15.76
CA GLU A 13 -11.67 5.57 -14.81
C GLU A 13 -10.59 6.41 -14.13
N ARG A 14 -9.91 7.27 -14.89
CA ARG A 14 -8.93 8.21 -14.35
C ARG A 14 -9.53 9.11 -13.27
N TYR A 15 -10.71 9.70 -13.50
CA TYR A 15 -11.36 10.53 -12.48
C TYR A 15 -11.77 9.72 -11.27
N ARG A 16 -12.33 8.51 -11.46
CA ARG A 16 -12.72 7.63 -10.36
C ARG A 16 -11.53 7.24 -9.49
N SER A 17 -10.41 6.83 -10.11
CA SER A 17 -9.18 6.46 -9.39
C SER A 17 -8.60 7.64 -8.61
N LEU A 18 -8.63 8.85 -9.15
CA LEU A 18 -8.14 10.05 -8.47
C LEU A 18 -9.07 10.46 -7.31
N ALA A 19 -10.39 10.45 -7.52
CA ALA A 19 -11.36 10.86 -6.51
C ALA A 19 -11.32 9.98 -5.25
N ASN A 20 -10.98 8.69 -5.40
CA ASN A 20 -10.89 7.74 -4.29
C ASN A 20 -9.44 7.55 -3.78
N SER A 21 -8.52 8.45 -4.13
CA SER A 21 -7.12 8.36 -3.74
C SER A 21 -6.79 9.28 -2.58
N PHE A 22 -5.72 8.95 -1.84
CA PHE A 22 -5.21 9.85 -0.81
C PHE A 22 -4.76 11.19 -1.37
N GLN A 23 -5.01 12.25 -0.60
CA GLN A 23 -4.25 13.48 -0.74
C GLN A 23 -2.82 13.20 -0.25
N VAL A 24 -1.87 13.21 -1.18
CA VAL A 24 -0.50 12.72 -0.95
C VAL A 24 0.26 13.55 0.10
N ASP A 25 0.04 14.86 0.15
CA ASP A 25 0.80 15.76 1.04
C ASP A 25 0.31 15.65 2.50
N THR A 26 -0.99 15.45 2.74
CA THR A 26 -1.59 15.15 4.04
C THR A 26 -1.04 13.83 4.57
N ILE A 27 -1.02 12.78 3.74
CA ILE A 27 -0.45 11.50 4.16
C ILE A 27 1.05 11.61 4.39
N ALA A 28 1.79 12.34 3.54
CA ALA A 28 3.21 12.56 3.72
C ALA A 28 3.51 13.30 5.04
N TYR A 29 2.69 14.28 5.42
CA TYR A 29 2.83 14.95 6.71
C TYR A 29 2.76 13.98 7.88
N HIS A 30 1.75 13.10 7.91
CA HIS A 30 1.60 12.11 8.98
C HIS A 30 2.70 11.03 8.97
N LEU A 31 3.17 10.63 7.79
CA LEU A 31 4.22 9.61 7.65
C LEU A 31 5.65 10.18 7.81
N SER A 32 5.81 11.51 7.86
CA SER A 32 7.12 12.17 7.93
C SER A 32 7.96 11.71 9.12
N VAL A 33 7.32 11.41 10.26
CA VAL A 33 7.97 10.92 11.48
C VAL A 33 8.72 9.59 11.27
N LEU A 34 8.31 8.79 10.28
CA LEU A 34 8.95 7.50 9.97
C LEU A 34 10.32 7.68 9.31
N ARG A 35 10.61 8.86 8.75
CA ARG A 35 11.84 9.10 8.00
C ARG A 35 13.09 8.87 8.84
N ASP A 36 13.11 9.42 10.05
CA ASP A 36 14.28 9.34 10.92
C ASP A 36 14.26 8.05 11.76
N MET A 37 13.08 7.43 11.94
CA MET A 37 12.95 6.13 12.61
C MET A 37 13.48 4.96 11.77
N PHE A 38 13.38 5.06 10.44
CA PHE A 38 13.74 3.98 9.51
C PHE A 38 14.73 4.45 8.43
N PRO A 39 15.98 4.81 8.79
CA PRO A 39 16.97 5.32 7.84
C PRO A 39 17.33 4.32 6.73
N ASN A 40 17.15 3.02 7.00
CA ASN A 40 17.42 1.94 6.05
C ASN A 40 16.20 1.53 5.21
N GLY A 41 15.09 2.27 5.34
CA GLY A 41 13.83 1.99 4.66
C GLY A 41 12.94 0.96 5.34
N ILE A 42 11.74 0.80 4.82
CA ILE A 42 10.63 0.08 5.46
C ILE A 42 10.04 -1.02 4.59
N ASN A 43 9.45 -2.01 5.25
CA ASN A 43 8.50 -2.96 4.66
C ASN A 43 7.07 -2.47 4.89
N VAL A 44 6.29 -2.36 3.83
CA VAL A 44 4.93 -1.81 3.86
C VAL A 44 3.92 -2.86 3.45
N LEU A 45 2.85 -3.00 4.22
CA LEU A 45 1.61 -3.60 3.75
C LEU A 45 0.58 -2.50 3.49
N SER A 46 0.16 -2.35 2.25
CA SER A 46 -0.83 -1.37 1.82
C SER A 46 -2.14 -2.07 1.47
N LEU A 47 -3.18 -1.83 2.26
CA LEU A 47 -4.54 -2.33 2.06
C LEU A 47 -5.36 -1.30 1.28
N SER A 48 -6.19 -1.76 0.33
CA SER A 48 -6.93 -0.87 -0.59
C SER A 48 -6.01 0.20 -1.21
N THR A 49 -4.91 -0.23 -1.81
CA THR A 49 -3.80 0.65 -2.23
C THR A 49 -4.22 1.72 -3.25
N GLY A 50 -5.27 1.47 -4.02
CA GLY A 50 -5.70 2.34 -5.10
C GLY A 50 -4.55 2.58 -6.07
N ILE A 51 -4.34 3.84 -6.42
CA ILE A 51 -3.25 4.28 -7.32
C ILE A 51 -1.92 4.54 -6.60
N GLY A 52 -1.73 4.01 -5.38
CA GLY A 52 -0.45 4.06 -4.67
C GLY A 52 -0.19 5.33 -3.86
N GLY A 53 -1.22 6.05 -3.42
CA GLY A 53 -1.06 7.34 -2.72
C GLY A 53 -0.11 7.29 -1.51
N GLY A 54 -0.19 6.23 -0.70
CA GLY A 54 0.71 6.04 0.44
C GLY A 54 2.16 5.80 0.03
N ALA A 55 2.40 4.96 -0.98
CA ALA A 55 3.73 4.70 -1.52
C ALA A 55 4.34 5.95 -2.17
N VAL A 56 3.54 6.73 -2.90
CA VAL A 56 3.96 8.02 -3.47
C VAL A 56 4.33 9.01 -2.36
N ALA A 57 3.60 9.03 -1.24
CA ALA A 57 3.92 9.87 -0.09
C ALA A 57 5.28 9.47 0.54
N LEU A 58 5.48 8.17 0.80
CA LEU A 58 6.75 7.64 1.31
C LEU A 58 7.93 7.97 0.40
N HIS A 59 7.76 7.79 -0.92
CA HIS A 59 8.78 8.14 -1.90
C HIS A 59 9.14 9.63 -1.87
N ARG A 60 8.14 10.52 -1.79
CA ARG A 60 8.37 11.98 -1.68
C ARG A 60 9.11 12.37 -0.40
N LEU A 61 8.93 11.63 0.69
CA LEU A 61 9.67 11.82 1.94
C LEU A 61 11.11 11.28 1.90
N GLY A 62 11.49 10.61 0.81
CA GLY A 62 12.78 9.93 0.70
C GLY A 62 12.86 8.63 1.52
N ILE A 63 11.73 8.09 1.96
CA ILE A 63 11.68 6.84 2.72
C ILE A 63 11.72 5.68 1.72
N ARG A 64 12.83 4.95 1.72
CA ARG A 64 13.00 3.79 0.85
C ARG A 64 12.02 2.68 1.24
N MET A 65 11.27 2.17 0.28
CA MET A 65 10.47 0.94 0.48
C MET A 65 11.32 -0.27 0.08
N ARG A 66 11.67 -1.11 1.06
CA ARG A 66 12.41 -2.36 0.83
C ARG A 66 11.51 -3.39 0.16
N THR A 67 10.33 -3.58 0.75
CA THR A 67 9.23 -4.38 0.21
C THR A 67 7.93 -3.61 0.36
N ALA A 68 7.10 -3.60 -0.69
CA ALA A 68 5.71 -3.18 -0.61
C ALA A 68 4.81 -4.35 -1.01
N VAL A 69 3.92 -4.76 -0.10
CA VAL A 69 2.82 -5.67 -0.41
C VAL A 69 1.57 -4.81 -0.62
N SER A 70 1.09 -4.76 -1.86
CA SER A 70 -0.07 -3.97 -2.26
C SER A 70 -1.29 -4.88 -2.41
N VAL A 71 -2.38 -4.54 -1.72
CA VAL A 71 -3.69 -5.17 -1.89
C VAL A 71 -4.61 -4.19 -2.61
N GLU A 72 -5.02 -4.52 -3.84
CA GLU A 72 -5.88 -3.66 -4.65
C GLU A 72 -6.73 -4.47 -5.62
N LYS A 73 -8.06 -4.32 -5.54
CA LYS A 73 -9.01 -5.07 -6.36
C LYS A 73 -9.10 -4.55 -7.80
N GLY A 74 -9.01 -3.24 -8.00
CA GLY A 74 -9.10 -2.62 -9.31
C GLY A 74 -7.85 -2.89 -10.16
N GLU A 75 -8.00 -3.61 -11.27
CA GLU A 75 -6.89 -3.89 -12.18
C GLU A 75 -6.27 -2.62 -12.77
N ILE A 76 -7.10 -1.63 -13.08
CA ILE A 76 -6.63 -0.31 -13.57
C ILE A 76 -5.76 0.37 -12.52
N ASN A 77 -6.18 0.35 -11.25
CA ASN A 77 -5.43 0.94 -10.15
C ASN A 77 -4.08 0.23 -9.96
N ARG A 78 -4.07 -1.11 -10.00
CA ARG A 78 -2.85 -1.93 -9.98
C ARG A 78 -1.91 -1.57 -11.13
N ARG A 79 -2.42 -1.49 -12.35
CA ARG A 79 -1.64 -1.12 -13.53
C ARG A 79 -1.02 0.27 -13.41
N ILE A 80 -1.78 1.25 -12.93
CA ILE A 80 -1.27 2.61 -12.64
C ILE A 80 -0.13 2.53 -11.61
N PHE A 81 -0.36 1.83 -10.50
CA PHE A 81 0.60 1.75 -9.41
C PHE A 81 1.89 1.02 -9.83
N ASN A 82 1.79 -0.10 -10.54
CA ASN A 82 2.94 -0.83 -11.09
C ASN A 82 3.75 0.04 -12.04
N GLY A 83 3.07 0.74 -12.96
CA GLY A 83 3.76 1.62 -13.91
C GLY A 83 4.57 2.70 -13.21
N TRP A 84 4.05 3.26 -12.11
CA TRP A 84 4.80 4.19 -11.26
C TRP A 84 5.93 3.49 -10.47
N TRP A 85 5.67 2.29 -9.93
CA TRP A 85 6.64 1.54 -9.14
C TRP A 85 7.89 1.22 -9.97
N ASP A 86 7.71 0.66 -11.16
CA ASP A 86 8.81 0.26 -12.06
C ASP A 86 9.68 1.44 -12.49
N GLN A 87 9.11 2.65 -12.54
CA GLN A 87 9.83 3.87 -12.93
C GLN A 87 10.59 4.51 -11.76
N THR A 88 10.23 4.23 -10.51
CA THR A 88 10.67 5.05 -9.37
C THR A 88 11.28 4.27 -8.21
N GLN A 89 10.99 2.97 -8.08
CA GLN A 89 11.40 2.16 -6.94
C GLN A 89 12.38 1.07 -7.35
N THR A 90 13.30 0.76 -6.45
CA THR A 90 14.25 -0.36 -6.60
C THR A 90 13.93 -1.53 -5.65
N GLY A 91 12.90 -1.36 -4.82
CA GLY A 91 12.45 -2.38 -3.88
C GLY A 91 11.57 -3.44 -4.52
N LYS A 92 11.12 -4.40 -3.73
CA LYS A 92 10.23 -5.45 -4.19
C LYS A 92 8.76 -5.04 -4.06
N LEU A 93 8.02 -5.09 -5.16
CA LEU A 93 6.56 -5.03 -5.14
C LEU A 93 5.96 -6.43 -5.16
N VAL A 94 4.95 -6.66 -4.33
CA VAL A 94 4.12 -7.87 -4.31
C VAL A 94 2.68 -7.43 -4.41
N GLU A 95 1.98 -7.88 -5.44
CA GLU A 95 0.58 -7.53 -5.65
C GLU A 95 -0.37 -8.65 -5.23
N ILE A 96 -1.47 -8.25 -4.61
CA ILE A 96 -2.55 -9.11 -4.17
C ILE A 96 -3.87 -8.46 -4.61
N ALA A 97 -4.65 -9.17 -5.42
CA ALA A 97 -5.88 -8.61 -5.96
C ALA A 97 -7.01 -8.54 -4.91
N ASP A 98 -7.14 -9.57 -4.07
CA ASP A 98 -8.27 -9.69 -3.14
C ASP A 98 -7.80 -9.68 -1.69
N MET A 99 -8.37 -8.77 -0.90
CA MET A 99 -8.14 -8.68 0.54
C MET A 99 -8.55 -9.95 1.27
N LYS A 100 -9.61 -10.64 0.81
CA LYS A 100 -10.04 -11.92 1.41
C LYS A 100 -9.00 -13.02 1.28
N SER A 101 -8.07 -12.89 0.32
CA SER A 101 -6.99 -13.84 0.15
C SER A 101 -5.87 -13.69 1.19
N LEU A 102 -5.89 -12.64 2.02
CA LEU A 102 -5.02 -12.48 3.19
C LEU A 102 -5.55 -13.29 4.38
N THR A 103 -5.47 -14.62 4.27
CA THR A 103 -5.67 -15.54 5.39
C THR A 103 -4.54 -15.41 6.41
N ASN A 104 -4.74 -15.91 7.63
CA ASN A 104 -3.72 -15.87 8.68
C ASN A 104 -2.42 -16.56 8.23
N ASP A 105 -2.52 -17.70 7.53
CA ASP A 105 -1.35 -18.42 7.02
C ASP A 105 -0.61 -17.63 5.95
N ARG A 106 -1.33 -16.95 5.06
CA ARG A 106 -0.71 -16.10 4.04
C ARG A 106 -0.03 -14.89 4.69
N ILE A 107 -0.66 -14.29 5.70
CA ILE A 107 -0.06 -13.20 6.49
C ILE A 107 1.22 -13.70 7.17
N ALA A 108 1.18 -14.86 7.83
CA ALA A 108 2.35 -15.45 8.48
C ALA A 108 3.48 -15.72 7.48
N SER A 109 3.14 -16.26 6.30
CA SER A 109 4.10 -16.48 5.22
C SER A 109 4.73 -15.17 4.72
N LEU A 110 3.94 -14.12 4.53
CA LEU A 110 4.45 -12.80 4.11
C LEU A 110 5.37 -12.18 5.17
N VAL A 111 4.94 -12.22 6.44
CA VAL A 111 5.72 -11.73 7.58
C VAL A 111 7.04 -12.48 7.70
N GLY A 112 7.02 -13.82 7.67
CA GLY A 112 8.23 -14.64 7.74
C GLY A 112 9.16 -14.44 6.54
N ARG A 113 8.59 -14.25 5.33
CA ARG A 113 9.39 -14.06 4.10
C ARG A 113 10.09 -12.70 4.05
N TYR A 114 9.47 -11.64 4.56
CA TYR A 114 9.97 -10.28 4.42
C TYR A 114 10.54 -9.68 5.71
N GLY A 115 10.44 -10.39 6.83
CA GLY A 115 10.92 -9.91 8.14
C GLY A 115 9.94 -8.94 8.81
N GLY A 116 8.63 -9.13 8.61
CA GLY A 116 7.58 -8.26 9.15
C GLY A 116 7.31 -6.99 8.34
N PHE A 117 6.38 -6.20 8.86
CA PHE A 117 5.95 -4.93 8.27
C PHE A 117 6.13 -3.79 9.27
N ASP A 118 6.87 -2.76 8.86
CA ASP A 118 7.12 -1.57 9.67
C ASP A 118 5.93 -0.59 9.59
N LEU A 119 5.16 -0.66 8.50
CA LEU A 119 3.97 0.14 8.28
C LEU A 119 2.85 -0.72 7.68
N VAL A 120 1.69 -0.71 8.31
CA VAL A 120 0.42 -1.14 7.71
C VAL A 120 -0.43 0.10 7.47
N ILE A 121 -0.75 0.38 6.21
CA ILE A 121 -1.55 1.54 5.81
C ILE A 121 -2.70 1.06 4.94
N GLY A 122 -3.84 1.75 4.95
CA GLY A 122 -4.82 1.54 3.89
C GLY A 122 -5.93 2.56 3.87
N GLY A 123 -6.52 2.71 2.69
CA GLY A 123 -7.63 3.62 2.45
C GLY A 123 -8.97 2.95 2.72
N SER A 124 -9.98 3.74 3.05
CA SER A 124 -11.34 3.21 3.13
C SER A 124 -11.72 2.61 1.76
N PRO A 125 -12.07 1.32 1.69
CA PRO A 125 -12.63 0.77 0.45
C PRO A 125 -13.97 1.49 0.17
N SER A 126 -14.21 1.91 -1.07
CA SER A 126 -15.43 2.62 -1.47
C SER A 126 -16.70 1.93 -0.95
N GLU A 127 -17.70 2.75 -0.56
CA GLU A 127 -18.91 2.48 0.23
C GLU A 127 -19.31 1.03 0.59
N GLN A 128 -19.57 0.85 1.90
CA GLN A 128 -20.34 -0.26 2.50
C GLN A 128 -19.81 -1.67 2.22
N SER A 129 -18.50 -1.86 2.23
CA SER A 129 -17.93 -3.20 2.11
C SER A 129 -17.61 -3.80 3.49
N ALA A 130 -18.01 -5.07 3.69
CA ALA A 130 -17.58 -5.91 4.81
C ALA A 130 -16.04 -5.98 4.99
N LEU A 131 -15.29 -5.49 3.99
CA LEU A 131 -13.84 -5.33 4.01
C LEU A 131 -13.35 -4.39 5.11
N LEU A 132 -14.19 -3.49 5.65
CA LEU A 132 -13.77 -2.70 6.82
C LEU A 132 -13.43 -3.59 8.02
N TYR A 133 -14.12 -4.73 8.18
CA TYR A 133 -13.82 -5.69 9.24
C TYR A 133 -12.57 -6.54 8.95
N ASP A 134 -12.14 -6.62 7.69
CA ASP A 134 -10.90 -7.30 7.34
C ASP A 134 -9.68 -6.50 7.79
N TYR A 135 -9.75 -5.17 7.89
CA TYR A 135 -8.63 -4.34 8.33
C TYR A 135 -8.16 -4.66 9.75
N PRO A 136 -9.01 -4.60 10.79
CA PRO A 136 -8.62 -4.98 12.15
C PRO A 136 -8.12 -6.42 12.21
N ARG A 137 -8.82 -7.36 11.55
CA ARG A 137 -8.42 -8.77 11.51
C ARG A 137 -7.01 -8.95 10.95
N ILE A 138 -6.70 -8.32 9.81
CA ILE A 138 -5.38 -8.40 9.17
C ILE A 138 -4.33 -7.77 10.08
N LEU A 139 -4.61 -6.60 10.65
CA LEU A 139 -3.69 -5.91 11.55
C LEU A 139 -3.38 -6.74 12.80
N ASP A 140 -4.39 -7.33 13.43
CA ASP A 140 -4.23 -8.17 14.61
C ASP A 140 -3.48 -9.46 14.29
N ALA A 141 -3.73 -10.07 13.14
CA ALA A 141 -2.97 -11.23 12.66
C ALA A 141 -1.49 -10.87 12.45
N ILE A 142 -1.17 -9.73 11.83
CA ILE A 142 0.22 -9.27 11.64
C ILE A 142 0.90 -9.07 13.00
N LYS A 143 0.25 -8.34 13.92
CA LYS A 143 0.77 -8.12 15.27
C LYS A 143 1.04 -9.43 16.00
N SER A 144 0.10 -10.36 15.93
CA SER A 144 0.21 -11.68 16.57
C SER A 144 1.37 -12.50 16.01
N VAL A 145 1.58 -12.50 14.69
CA VAL A 145 2.73 -13.18 14.08
C VAL A 145 4.04 -12.48 14.43
N MET A 146 4.09 -11.14 14.33
CA MET A 146 5.31 -10.38 14.62
C MET A 146 5.74 -10.47 16.08
N ALA A 147 4.81 -10.63 17.02
CA ALA A 147 5.12 -10.87 18.44
C ALA A 147 5.79 -12.23 18.71
N ARG A 148 5.81 -13.13 17.72
CA ARG A 148 6.41 -14.47 17.81
C ARG A 148 7.70 -14.61 16.99
N LEU A 149 8.13 -13.55 16.31
CA LEU A 149 9.42 -13.48 15.59
C LEU A 149 10.54 -13.14 16.57
#